data_AF-A0A6G3XUR1-F1
#
_entry.id   AF-A0A6G3XUR1-F1
#
_cell.length_a   1.000
_cell.length_b   1.000
_cell.length_c   1.000
_cell.angle_alpha   90.00
_cell.angle_beta   90.00
_cell.angle_gamma   90.00
#
_symmetry.space_group_name_H-M   'P 1'
#
loop_
_entity.id
_entity.type
_entity.pdbx_description
1 polymer ?
#
loop_
_entity_poly.entity_id
_entity_poly.type
_entity_poly.pdbx_seq_one_letter_code
_entity_poly.pdbx_strand_id
1 'polypeptide(L)'
;QWKFTNAPDADARAVQAAYWADLWAKEQGKGSAVSATVGKAAKMGDYLRYSMFDKYFKKVGNCVGPSACPAGTGKDASFYLMSWYYAWGGATDTSAGWAWRIGSSHAHGGYQNPLAAYALGNYAPLKPKSATGAADWAKSMDRQLEFYRWLQSSEGAIAGGATNSWAGRYATPPAGKSTFYGMYYDEKPVYHDPPSNQWFGFQAWSMERVAELYQQTGNAKAKTVLDKWVDWALSKTTFNPDGTFRIPSTLQWSGQPDTWNASSPGANSGLRVTVADYTNDVGVAAAYAKTLTYYADRSGDTEAATAAKKLLDGMWDNHQDALGIAVPENRADYNRFDDPVYIPNGWTGTMPNGDAINSSSTFDSIRSFYKDDPAWSKIESYLSGGAVPSFTYHRFWAQADIALAMGSYAELLE
;
A
#
# COMPACT_ATOMS: atom_id res chain seq x y z
N GLN A 1 21.43 5.01 -20.74
CA GLN A 1 20.16 4.25 -20.61
C GLN A 1 19.14 5.10 -19.86
N TRP A 2 17.85 4.86 -20.09
CA TRP A 2 16.75 5.40 -19.29
C TRP A 2 16.00 4.24 -18.62
N LYS A 3 15.41 4.49 -17.44
CA LYS A 3 14.59 3.51 -16.73
C LYS A 3 13.60 4.21 -15.80
N PHE A 4 12.46 3.57 -15.59
CA PHE A 4 11.38 4.03 -14.72
C PHE A 4 10.87 2.87 -13.89
N THR A 5 10.36 3.17 -12.70
CA THR A 5 9.74 2.22 -11.78
C THR A 5 8.40 2.78 -11.36
N ASN A 6 7.33 2.01 -11.57
CA ASN A 6 6.00 2.35 -11.14
C ASN A 6 5.78 1.90 -9.69
N ALA A 7 4.95 2.64 -8.95
CA ALA A 7 4.35 2.23 -7.69
C ALA A 7 2.86 1.87 -7.95
N PRO A 8 2.51 0.58 -8.07
CA PRO A 8 1.18 0.18 -8.53
C PRO A 8 0.04 0.67 -7.64
N ASP A 9 0.25 0.73 -6.33
CA ASP A 9 -0.75 1.25 -5.39
C ASP A 9 -1.16 2.69 -5.72
N ALA A 10 -0.22 3.53 -6.19
CA ALA A 10 -0.48 4.91 -6.57
C ALA A 10 -1.28 5.03 -7.87
N ASP A 11 -0.92 4.28 -8.91
CA ASP A 11 -1.68 4.27 -10.17
C ASP A 11 -3.10 3.72 -9.95
N ALA A 12 -3.27 2.68 -9.12
CA ALA A 12 -4.61 2.20 -8.77
C ALA A 12 -5.40 3.23 -7.95
N ARG A 13 -4.77 3.94 -7.01
CA ARG A 13 -5.42 5.03 -6.27
C ARG A 13 -5.88 6.16 -7.21
N ALA A 14 -5.13 6.47 -8.26
CA ALA A 14 -5.56 7.42 -9.29
C ALA A 14 -6.77 6.92 -10.10
N VAL A 15 -6.82 5.62 -10.43
CA VAL A 15 -8.00 5.01 -11.06
C VAL A 15 -9.22 5.02 -10.14
N GLN A 16 -9.04 4.69 -8.86
CA GLN A 16 -10.06 4.76 -7.82
C GLN A 16 -10.64 6.17 -7.70
N ALA A 17 -9.78 7.20 -7.65
CA ALA A 17 -10.23 8.59 -7.63
C ALA A 17 -11.00 8.99 -8.90
N ALA A 18 -10.56 8.51 -10.08
CA ALA A 18 -11.27 8.77 -11.33
C ALA A 18 -12.65 8.08 -11.39
N TYR A 19 -12.82 6.94 -10.72
CA TYR A 19 -14.12 6.28 -10.58
C TYR A 19 -15.11 7.16 -9.81
N TRP A 20 -14.72 7.63 -8.62
CA TRP A 20 -15.54 8.55 -7.82
C TRP A 20 -15.82 9.86 -8.53
N ALA A 21 -14.81 10.46 -9.17
CA ALA A 21 -14.99 11.69 -9.94
C ALA A 21 -16.01 11.53 -11.08
N ASP A 22 -16.05 10.37 -11.75
CA ASP A 22 -17.04 10.11 -12.80
C ASP A 22 -18.46 9.94 -12.24
N LEU A 23 -18.61 9.27 -11.09
CA LEU A 23 -19.90 9.13 -10.40
C LEU A 23 -20.44 10.51 -9.96
N TRP A 24 -19.67 11.25 -9.17
CA TRP A 24 -20.06 12.57 -8.67
C TRP A 24 -20.34 13.57 -9.80
N ALA A 25 -19.51 13.56 -10.86
CA ALA A 25 -19.76 14.43 -12.01
C ALA A 25 -21.07 14.07 -12.72
N LYS A 26 -21.44 12.78 -12.82
CA LYS A 26 -22.70 12.36 -13.44
C LYS A 26 -23.91 12.72 -12.61
N GLU A 27 -23.83 12.58 -11.29
CA GLU A 27 -24.89 13.00 -10.36
C GLU A 27 -25.20 14.49 -10.50
N GLN A 28 -24.18 15.30 -10.79
CA GLN A 28 -24.31 16.73 -11.05
C GLN A 28 -24.67 17.07 -12.51
N GLY A 29 -24.91 16.09 -13.38
CA GLY A 29 -25.17 16.30 -14.81
C GLY A 29 -23.95 16.82 -15.61
N LYS A 30 -22.74 16.68 -15.06
CA LYS A 30 -21.45 17.20 -15.58
C LYS A 30 -20.47 16.10 -16.00
N GLY A 31 -20.92 14.86 -16.21
CA GLY A 31 -20.03 13.74 -16.56
C GLY A 31 -19.14 13.99 -17.79
N SER A 32 -19.61 14.78 -18.77
CA SER A 32 -18.80 15.16 -19.94
C SER A 32 -17.54 15.96 -19.57
N ALA A 33 -17.57 16.75 -18.48
CA ALA A 33 -16.46 17.58 -18.04
C ALA A 33 -15.23 16.78 -17.57
N VAL A 34 -15.44 15.55 -17.07
CA VAL A 34 -14.36 14.68 -16.57
C VAL A 34 -14.02 13.52 -17.49
N SER A 35 -14.84 13.26 -18.51
CA SER A 35 -14.74 12.10 -19.42
C SER A 35 -13.34 11.88 -20.03
N ALA A 36 -12.64 12.97 -20.39
CA ALA A 36 -11.28 12.88 -20.93
C ALA A 36 -10.27 12.37 -19.90
N THR A 37 -10.40 12.78 -18.63
CA THR A 37 -9.57 12.32 -17.51
C THR A 37 -9.89 10.87 -17.16
N VAL A 38 -11.17 10.50 -17.15
CA VAL A 38 -11.61 9.11 -16.96
C VAL A 38 -11.02 8.19 -18.04
N GLY A 39 -11.03 8.64 -19.30
CA GLY A 39 -10.38 7.91 -20.40
C GLY A 39 -8.86 7.73 -20.22
N LYS A 40 -8.16 8.68 -19.59
CA LYS A 40 -6.74 8.55 -19.23
C LYS A 40 -6.55 7.53 -18.09
N ALA A 41 -7.41 7.54 -17.09
CA ALA A 41 -7.39 6.56 -15.99
C ALA A 41 -7.63 5.12 -16.51
N ALA A 42 -8.57 4.92 -17.44
CA ALA A 42 -8.78 3.64 -18.10
C ALA A 42 -7.50 3.15 -18.82
N LYS A 43 -6.78 4.07 -19.49
CA LYS A 43 -5.50 3.76 -20.14
C LYS A 43 -4.40 3.44 -19.12
N MET A 44 -4.30 4.19 -18.03
CA MET A 44 -3.36 3.90 -16.93
C MET A 44 -3.61 2.49 -16.38
N GLY A 45 -4.87 2.15 -16.08
CA GLY A 45 -5.26 0.80 -15.66
C GLY A 45 -4.90 -0.30 -16.67
N ASP A 46 -4.91 0.00 -17.97
CA ASP A 46 -4.50 -0.96 -19.01
C ASP A 46 -3.00 -1.34 -18.89
N TYR A 47 -2.14 -0.34 -18.68
CA TYR A 47 -0.69 -0.54 -18.49
C TYR A 47 -0.35 -1.09 -17.11
N LEU A 48 -1.10 -0.70 -16.08
CA LEU A 48 -0.93 -1.15 -14.70
C LEU A 48 -1.01 -2.68 -14.55
N ARG A 49 -1.61 -3.39 -15.52
CA ARG A 49 -1.57 -4.86 -15.60
C ARG A 49 -0.16 -5.45 -15.61
N TYR A 50 0.89 -4.69 -15.95
CA TYR A 50 2.28 -5.13 -15.78
C TYR A 50 2.61 -5.51 -14.32
N SER A 51 1.95 -4.88 -13.34
CA SER A 51 2.09 -5.23 -11.92
C SER A 51 1.54 -6.63 -11.58
N MET A 52 0.74 -7.26 -12.45
CA MET A 52 0.14 -8.57 -12.21
C MET A 52 1.05 -9.74 -12.50
N PHE A 53 2.21 -9.50 -13.10
CA PHE A 53 3.12 -10.53 -13.58
C PHE A 53 4.34 -10.71 -12.69
N ASP A 54 4.84 -11.94 -12.64
CA ASP A 54 6.17 -12.26 -12.09
C ASP A 54 7.24 -11.35 -12.69
N LYS A 55 8.25 -10.99 -11.87
CA LYS A 55 9.33 -10.07 -12.25
C LYS A 55 9.93 -10.40 -13.61
N TYR A 56 10.21 -11.67 -13.88
CA TYR A 56 10.81 -12.13 -15.13
C TYR A 56 9.87 -13.01 -15.94
N PHE A 57 8.56 -12.81 -15.78
CA PHE A 57 7.52 -13.59 -16.44
C PHE A 57 7.70 -15.10 -16.26
N LYS A 58 8.22 -15.53 -15.10
CA LYS A 58 8.21 -16.95 -14.73
C LYS A 58 6.79 -17.40 -14.48
N LYS A 59 6.53 -18.68 -14.75
CA LYS A 59 5.24 -19.30 -14.43
C LYS A 59 4.97 -19.15 -12.93
N VAL A 60 3.75 -18.75 -12.60
CA VAL A 60 3.32 -18.60 -11.20
C VAL A 60 3.00 -19.97 -10.61
N GLY A 61 3.47 -20.16 -9.38
CA GLY A 61 3.14 -21.32 -8.56
C GLY A 61 4.28 -22.32 -8.45
N ASN A 62 4.74 -22.55 -7.21
CA ASN A 62 5.83 -23.47 -6.88
C ASN A 62 7.14 -23.18 -7.66
N CYS A 63 7.41 -21.91 -7.93
CA CYS A 63 8.55 -21.47 -8.74
C CYS A 63 9.85 -21.51 -7.92
N VAL A 64 10.55 -22.65 -7.99
CA VAL A 64 11.81 -22.91 -7.28
C VAL A 64 12.92 -23.26 -8.28
N GLY A 65 14.09 -22.67 -8.07
CA GLY A 65 15.26 -22.76 -8.94
C GLY A 65 15.14 -21.83 -10.15
N PRO A 66 16.04 -20.83 -10.34
CA PRO A 66 15.92 -19.88 -11.45
C PRO A 66 15.97 -20.55 -12.83
N SER A 67 16.73 -21.65 -12.95
CA SER A 67 16.83 -22.44 -14.19
C SER A 67 15.76 -23.52 -14.31
N ALA A 68 15.18 -23.98 -13.20
CA ALA A 68 14.19 -25.06 -13.18
C ALA A 68 12.75 -24.54 -13.29
N CYS A 69 12.46 -23.39 -12.66
CA CYS A 69 11.17 -22.74 -12.80
C CYS A 69 10.96 -22.28 -14.25
N PRO A 70 9.93 -22.78 -14.95
CA PRO A 70 9.72 -22.50 -16.36
C PRO A 70 9.33 -21.04 -16.58
N ALA A 71 9.66 -20.52 -17.75
CA ALA A 71 9.06 -19.27 -18.24
C ALA A 71 7.55 -19.48 -18.46
N GLY A 72 6.73 -18.46 -18.21
CA GLY A 72 5.33 -18.47 -18.60
C GLY A 72 5.19 -18.28 -20.11
N THR A 73 4.10 -18.79 -20.68
CA THR A 73 3.75 -18.66 -22.10
C THR A 73 2.57 -17.72 -22.34
N GLY A 74 2.20 -16.94 -21.32
CA GLY A 74 1.21 -15.90 -21.40
C GLY A 74 0.72 -15.51 -20.02
N LYS A 75 -0.57 -15.68 -19.76
CA LYS A 75 -1.18 -15.31 -18.48
C LYS A 75 -0.89 -16.29 -17.34
N ASP A 76 -0.17 -17.38 -17.59
CA ASP A 76 0.32 -18.27 -16.53
C ASP A 76 1.53 -17.69 -15.78
N ALA A 77 2.12 -16.60 -16.27
CA ALA A 77 3.04 -15.74 -15.51
C ALA A 77 2.34 -14.64 -14.68
N SER A 78 1.01 -14.53 -14.76
CA SER A 78 0.23 -13.55 -14.00
C SER A 78 -0.34 -14.18 -12.73
N PHE A 79 -0.05 -13.59 -11.57
CA PHE A 79 -0.71 -13.91 -10.31
C PHE A 79 -1.93 -13.02 -10.04
N TYR A 80 -2.23 -12.05 -10.92
CA TYR A 80 -3.42 -11.18 -10.89
C TYR A 80 -3.58 -10.34 -9.61
N LEU A 81 -2.47 -10.05 -8.93
CA LEU A 81 -2.40 -9.12 -7.80
C LEU A 81 -1.63 -7.87 -8.22
N MET A 82 -1.74 -6.81 -7.44
CA MET A 82 -0.86 -5.65 -7.57
C MET A 82 0.44 -5.92 -6.83
N SER A 83 1.52 -6.16 -7.57
CA SER A 83 2.85 -6.35 -6.97
C SER A 83 3.52 -5.03 -6.56
N TRP A 84 4.70 -5.12 -5.94
CA TRP A 84 5.42 -3.97 -5.41
C TRP A 84 5.79 -2.92 -6.46
N TYR A 85 6.08 -3.37 -7.69
CA TYR A 85 6.40 -2.50 -8.81
C TYR A 85 6.23 -3.22 -10.14
N TYR A 86 6.16 -2.44 -11.21
CA TYR A 86 6.68 -2.84 -12.50
C TYR A 86 7.69 -1.79 -12.98
N ALA A 87 8.61 -2.18 -13.84
CA ALA A 87 9.64 -1.27 -14.32
C ALA A 87 9.94 -1.50 -15.80
N TRP A 88 10.42 -0.45 -16.46
CA TRP A 88 10.80 -0.51 -17.87
C TRP A 88 11.98 0.41 -18.14
N GLY A 89 12.76 0.08 -19.15
CA GLY A 89 13.95 0.84 -19.51
C GLY A 89 14.45 0.52 -20.91
N GLY A 90 15.44 1.29 -21.35
CA GLY A 90 16.03 1.12 -22.66
C GLY A 90 17.35 1.86 -22.85
N ALA A 91 18.05 1.48 -23.91
CA ALA A 91 19.20 2.20 -24.38
C ALA A 91 18.81 3.63 -24.78
N THR A 92 19.74 4.57 -24.54
CA THR A 92 19.63 5.96 -25.02
C THR A 92 20.19 6.12 -26.43
N ASP A 93 20.90 5.11 -26.91
CA ASP A 93 21.63 5.12 -28.17
C ASP A 93 21.22 3.88 -28.99
N THR A 94 20.99 4.08 -30.29
CA THR A 94 20.55 3.03 -31.22
C THR A 94 21.62 1.97 -31.47
N SER A 95 22.91 2.28 -31.26
CA SER A 95 24.01 1.31 -31.36
C SER A 95 23.92 0.18 -30.33
N ALA A 96 23.25 0.41 -29.19
CA ALA A 96 22.97 -0.63 -28.21
C ALA A 96 21.64 -1.37 -28.47
N GLY A 97 20.61 -0.67 -28.94
CA GLY A 97 19.43 -1.29 -29.57
C GLY A 97 18.51 -2.14 -28.67
N TRP A 98 18.50 -1.95 -27.34
CA TRP A 98 17.71 -2.78 -26.41
C TRP A 98 16.69 -1.98 -25.57
N ALA A 99 15.64 -2.68 -25.14
CA ALA A 99 14.67 -2.25 -24.14
C ALA A 99 14.17 -3.44 -23.30
N TRP A 100 13.66 -3.18 -22.10
CA TRP A 100 13.17 -4.21 -21.20
C TRP A 100 11.93 -3.76 -20.42
N ARG A 101 11.14 -4.73 -19.96
CA ARG A 101 10.05 -4.58 -18.99
C ARG A 101 10.12 -5.72 -17.98
N ILE A 102 9.79 -5.44 -16.74
CA ILE A 102 9.66 -6.43 -15.66
C ILE A 102 8.40 -6.12 -14.84
N GLY A 103 7.74 -7.16 -14.33
CA GLY A 103 6.79 -7.03 -13.23
C GLY A 103 7.51 -7.02 -11.88
N SER A 104 6.87 -7.57 -10.85
CA SER A 104 7.50 -7.91 -9.59
C SER A 104 6.90 -9.21 -9.05
N SER A 105 7.74 -10.07 -8.50
CA SER A 105 7.30 -11.35 -7.95
C SER A 105 6.71 -11.23 -6.54
N HIS A 106 6.70 -10.03 -5.94
CA HIS A 106 6.31 -9.78 -4.56
C HIS A 106 5.01 -8.96 -4.53
N ALA A 107 3.97 -9.49 -3.89
CA ALA A 107 2.69 -8.81 -3.69
C ALA A 107 2.45 -8.57 -2.19
N HIS A 108 2.04 -7.35 -1.86
CA HIS A 108 1.76 -6.92 -0.48
C HIS A 108 0.26 -6.63 -0.33
N GLY A 109 -0.35 -7.04 0.78
CA GLY A 109 -1.77 -6.82 1.08
C GLY A 109 -2.15 -5.35 0.93
N GLY A 110 -1.33 -4.45 1.50
CA GLY A 110 -1.48 -2.99 1.43
C GLY A 110 -1.51 -2.34 0.03
N TYR A 111 -1.10 -3.05 -1.03
CA TYR A 111 -1.06 -2.53 -2.41
C TYR A 111 -2.33 -2.83 -3.19
N GLN A 112 -3.16 -3.76 -2.71
CA GLN A 112 -4.33 -4.21 -3.46
C GLN A 112 -5.39 -3.10 -3.47
N ASN A 113 -6.16 -3.02 -4.56
CA ASN A 113 -7.21 -2.03 -4.75
C ASN A 113 -8.40 -2.68 -5.49
N PRO A 114 -9.29 -3.35 -4.75
CA PRO A 114 -10.38 -4.09 -5.37
C PRO A 114 -11.47 -3.17 -5.94
N LEU A 115 -11.59 -1.92 -5.48
CA LEU A 115 -12.45 -0.93 -6.13
C LEU A 115 -11.89 -0.53 -7.51
N ALA A 116 -10.60 -0.20 -7.61
CA ALA A 116 -9.99 0.10 -8.91
C ALA A 116 -10.11 -1.10 -9.86
N ALA A 117 -9.92 -2.32 -9.36
CA ALA A 117 -10.12 -3.54 -10.14
C ALA A 117 -11.58 -3.72 -10.59
N TYR A 118 -12.55 -3.43 -9.72
CA TYR A 118 -13.97 -3.39 -10.09
C TYR A 118 -14.23 -2.35 -11.19
N ALA A 119 -13.73 -1.13 -11.03
CA ALA A 119 -13.94 -0.04 -11.97
C ALA A 119 -13.38 -0.40 -13.36
N LEU A 120 -12.16 -0.92 -13.43
CA LEU A 120 -11.51 -1.32 -14.70
C LEU A 120 -12.12 -2.59 -15.30
N GLY A 121 -12.67 -3.49 -14.48
CA GLY A 121 -13.27 -4.74 -14.94
C GLY A 121 -14.73 -4.61 -15.37
N ASN A 122 -15.50 -3.77 -14.69
CA ASN A 122 -16.97 -3.80 -14.74
C ASN A 122 -17.59 -2.44 -15.08
N TYR A 123 -16.99 -1.32 -14.67
CA TYR A 123 -17.55 0.01 -14.87
C TYR A 123 -17.24 0.55 -16.27
N ALA A 124 -18.27 0.66 -17.12
CA ALA A 124 -18.11 0.92 -18.56
C ALA A 124 -17.20 2.13 -18.92
N PRO A 125 -17.29 3.30 -18.26
CA PRO A 125 -16.42 4.45 -18.53
C PRO A 125 -14.93 4.18 -18.29
N LEU A 126 -14.59 3.26 -17.38
CA LEU A 126 -13.21 2.94 -16.99
C LEU A 126 -12.69 1.64 -17.60
N LYS A 127 -13.50 0.89 -18.36
CA LYS A 127 -13.02 -0.33 -19.02
C LYS A 127 -11.86 -0.01 -19.97
N PRO A 128 -10.68 -0.65 -19.80
CA PRO A 128 -9.57 -0.49 -20.72
C PRO A 128 -9.96 -0.88 -22.15
N LYS A 129 -9.38 -0.19 -23.13
CA LYS A 129 -9.66 -0.43 -24.56
C LYS A 129 -9.00 -1.69 -25.10
N SER A 130 -7.96 -2.22 -24.45
CA SER A 130 -7.32 -3.46 -24.91
C SER A 130 -8.26 -4.66 -24.81
N ALA A 131 -8.12 -5.60 -25.75
CA ALA A 131 -9.03 -6.74 -25.90
C ALA A 131 -9.18 -7.62 -24.64
N THR A 132 -8.18 -7.62 -23.74
CA THR A 132 -8.19 -8.45 -22.52
C THR A 132 -8.14 -7.64 -21.22
N GLY A 133 -8.08 -6.30 -21.30
CA GLY A 133 -7.84 -5.45 -20.14
C GLY A 133 -8.92 -5.58 -19.07
N ALA A 134 -10.18 -5.39 -19.44
CA ALA A 134 -11.30 -5.53 -18.51
C ALA A 134 -11.42 -6.95 -17.91
N ALA A 135 -11.19 -7.99 -18.72
CA ALA A 135 -11.25 -9.38 -18.24
C ALA A 135 -10.13 -9.71 -17.23
N ASP A 136 -8.92 -9.18 -17.44
CA ASP A 136 -7.82 -9.34 -16.48
C ASP A 136 -8.12 -8.62 -15.16
N TRP A 137 -8.72 -7.44 -15.21
CA TRP A 137 -9.10 -6.70 -14.01
C TRP A 137 -10.26 -7.34 -13.24
N ALA A 138 -11.25 -7.89 -13.94
CA ALA A 138 -12.30 -8.68 -13.30
C ALA A 138 -11.71 -9.88 -12.54
N LYS A 139 -10.77 -10.60 -13.17
CA LYS A 139 -10.04 -11.70 -12.50
C LYS A 139 -9.15 -11.20 -11.36
N SER A 140 -8.54 -10.03 -11.50
CA SER A 140 -7.74 -9.42 -10.45
C SER A 140 -8.58 -9.03 -9.24
N MET A 141 -9.79 -8.49 -9.43
CA MET A 141 -10.70 -8.17 -8.33
C MET A 141 -10.99 -9.41 -7.48
N ASP A 142 -11.39 -10.52 -8.11
CA ASP A 142 -11.65 -11.77 -7.39
C ASP A 142 -10.40 -12.27 -6.65
N ARG A 143 -9.25 -12.27 -7.34
CA ARG A 143 -7.98 -12.72 -6.78
C ARG A 143 -7.51 -11.88 -5.60
N GLN A 144 -7.73 -10.57 -5.64
CA GLN A 144 -7.40 -9.66 -4.54
C GLN A 144 -8.26 -9.94 -3.31
N LEU A 145 -9.56 -10.20 -3.47
CA LEU A 145 -10.45 -10.55 -2.35
C LEU A 145 -10.10 -11.91 -1.73
N GLU A 146 -9.73 -12.89 -2.56
CA GLU A 146 -9.17 -14.17 -2.08
C GLU A 146 -7.88 -13.95 -1.29
N PHE A 147 -7.00 -13.06 -1.76
CA PHE A 147 -5.72 -12.75 -1.11
C PHE A 147 -5.92 -12.09 0.26
N TYR A 148 -6.84 -11.12 0.36
CA TYR A 148 -7.20 -10.54 1.65
C TYR A 148 -7.75 -11.58 2.62
N ARG A 149 -8.66 -12.45 2.15
CA ARG A 149 -9.22 -13.51 2.99
C ARG A 149 -8.14 -14.49 3.46
N TRP A 150 -7.22 -14.85 2.58
CA TRP A 150 -6.09 -15.74 2.91
C TRP A 150 -5.15 -15.11 3.94
N LEU A 151 -4.87 -13.81 3.84
CA LEU A 151 -3.97 -13.10 4.76
C LEU A 151 -4.62 -12.67 6.06
N GLN A 152 -5.94 -12.85 6.22
CA GLN A 152 -6.65 -12.40 7.40
C GLN A 152 -6.27 -13.27 8.62
N SER A 153 -5.62 -12.64 9.59
CA SER A 153 -5.21 -13.25 10.86
C SER A 153 -6.40 -13.79 11.65
N SER A 154 -6.07 -14.62 12.63
CA SER A 154 -7.05 -15.11 13.60
C SER A 154 -7.73 -13.97 14.37
N GLU A 155 -7.05 -12.85 14.62
CA GLU A 155 -7.62 -11.64 15.24
C GLU A 155 -8.47 -10.83 14.26
N GLY A 156 -8.00 -10.58 13.03
CA GLY A 156 -8.76 -9.84 12.00
C GLY A 156 -7.92 -8.95 11.08
N ALA A 157 -6.71 -8.56 11.50
CA ALA A 157 -5.76 -7.81 10.68
C ALA A 157 -5.26 -8.61 9.47
N ILE A 158 -4.77 -7.92 8.44
CA ILE A 158 -4.28 -8.51 7.19
C ILE A 158 -2.74 -8.63 7.22
N ALA A 159 -2.22 -9.85 7.09
CA ALA A 159 -0.78 -10.12 7.04
C ALA A 159 -0.10 -9.60 5.75
N GLY A 160 1.22 -9.76 5.68
CA GLY A 160 2.07 -9.09 4.67
C GLY A 160 1.70 -9.40 3.23
N GLY A 161 1.93 -10.64 2.78
CA GLY A 161 1.62 -11.01 1.40
C GLY A 161 2.25 -12.30 0.94
N ALA A 162 2.67 -12.33 -0.33
CA ALA A 162 3.26 -13.50 -0.94
C ALA A 162 4.32 -13.16 -2.00
N THR A 163 5.18 -14.13 -2.29
CA THR A 163 6.17 -14.05 -3.35
C THR A 163 6.18 -15.28 -4.26
N ASN A 164 6.32 -15.07 -5.56
CA ASN A 164 6.66 -16.12 -6.53
C ASN A 164 8.17 -16.33 -6.66
N SER A 165 9.00 -15.45 -6.07
CA SER A 165 10.46 -15.53 -6.11
C SER A 165 11.01 -15.47 -4.70
N TRP A 166 11.14 -16.62 -4.05
CA TRP A 166 11.66 -16.68 -2.68
C TRP A 166 13.05 -16.05 -2.62
N ALA A 167 13.25 -15.15 -1.65
CA ALA A 167 14.45 -14.35 -1.45
C ALA A 167 14.95 -13.59 -2.71
N GLY A 168 14.04 -13.28 -3.64
CA GLY A 168 14.31 -12.52 -4.87
C GLY A 168 15.14 -13.26 -5.92
N ARG A 169 15.30 -14.58 -5.79
CA ARG A 169 16.15 -15.40 -6.66
C ARG A 169 15.57 -16.79 -6.95
N TYR A 170 14.27 -16.95 -6.77
CA TYR A 170 13.55 -18.23 -6.90
C TYR A 170 14.20 -19.33 -6.06
N ALA A 171 14.65 -19.00 -4.84
CA ALA A 171 15.27 -19.96 -3.94
C ALA A 171 14.26 -20.99 -3.41
N THR A 172 14.76 -22.04 -2.77
CA THR A 172 13.89 -22.97 -2.03
C THR A 172 13.37 -22.29 -0.76
N PRO A 173 12.04 -22.20 -0.55
CA PRO A 173 11.48 -21.70 0.70
C PRO A 173 11.65 -22.72 1.84
N PRO A 174 11.53 -22.29 3.11
CA PRO A 174 11.46 -23.22 4.24
C PRO A 174 10.35 -24.27 4.05
N ALA A 175 10.58 -25.49 4.53
CA ALA A 175 9.59 -26.56 4.48
C ALA A 175 8.29 -26.14 5.21
N GLY A 176 7.15 -26.56 4.67
CA GLY A 176 5.84 -26.26 5.25
C GLY A 176 5.35 -24.82 5.05
N LYS A 177 6.00 -24.00 4.22
CA LYS A 177 5.57 -22.64 3.95
C LYS A 177 4.18 -22.61 3.29
N SER A 178 3.26 -21.85 3.87
CA SER A 178 1.92 -21.65 3.33
C SER A 178 1.95 -21.05 1.92
N THR A 179 0.98 -21.42 1.07
CA THR A 179 0.92 -20.93 -0.31
C THR A 179 -0.44 -20.37 -0.71
N PHE A 180 -0.40 -19.42 -1.64
CA PHE A 180 -1.55 -18.82 -2.31
C PHE A 180 -1.38 -18.95 -3.82
N TYR A 181 -2.15 -19.83 -4.46
CA TYR A 181 -1.94 -20.22 -5.86
C TYR A 181 -0.48 -20.62 -6.17
N GLY A 182 0.19 -21.24 -5.18
CA GLY A 182 1.59 -21.65 -5.24
C GLY A 182 2.63 -20.54 -5.04
N MET A 183 2.22 -19.28 -4.83
CA MET A 183 3.12 -18.25 -4.29
C MET A 183 3.32 -18.48 -2.79
N TYR A 184 4.50 -18.18 -2.26
CA TYR A 184 4.86 -18.45 -0.87
C TYR A 184 4.51 -17.27 0.03
N TYR A 185 3.90 -17.54 1.19
CA TYR A 185 3.63 -16.54 2.22
C TYR A 185 4.90 -15.80 2.64
N ASP A 186 4.81 -14.47 2.65
CA ASP A 186 5.85 -13.56 3.10
C ASP A 186 5.23 -12.57 4.09
N GLU A 187 5.70 -12.60 5.33
CA GLU A 187 5.23 -11.72 6.40
C GLU A 187 5.60 -10.25 6.12
N LYS A 188 6.71 -10.03 5.41
CA LYS A 188 7.28 -8.70 5.16
C LYS A 188 7.76 -8.56 3.71
N PRO A 189 6.83 -8.58 2.74
CA PRO A 189 7.19 -8.50 1.32
C PRO A 189 8.13 -7.31 1.04
N VAL A 190 9.23 -7.61 0.34
CA VAL A 190 10.22 -6.64 -0.17
C VAL A 190 11.14 -6.02 0.89
N TYR A 191 10.61 -5.30 1.87
CA TYR A 191 11.43 -4.54 2.83
C TYR A 191 11.43 -5.16 4.23
N HIS A 192 12.62 -5.27 4.80
CA HIS A 192 12.88 -5.93 6.09
C HIS A 192 13.49 -4.99 7.15
N ASP A 193 13.82 -3.75 6.77
CA ASP A 193 14.36 -2.71 7.65
C ASP A 193 13.66 -1.36 7.35
N PRO A 194 12.53 -1.05 8.00
CA PRO A 194 11.74 -1.96 8.82
C PRO A 194 10.98 -3.02 8.00
N PRO A 195 10.50 -4.13 8.61
CA PRO A 195 9.53 -5.05 8.01
C PRO A 195 8.33 -4.32 7.40
N SER A 196 8.06 -4.55 6.11
CA SER A 196 7.07 -3.78 5.34
C SER A 196 5.66 -3.73 5.95
N ASN A 197 5.21 -4.85 6.55
CA ASN A 197 3.87 -4.97 7.11
C ASN A 197 3.79 -4.71 8.63
N GLN A 198 4.85 -4.16 9.22
CA GLN A 198 4.76 -3.70 10.62
C GLN A 198 3.95 -2.40 10.73
N TRP A 199 3.75 -1.65 9.65
CA TRP A 199 3.07 -0.37 9.70
C TRP A 199 1.55 -0.51 9.56
N PHE A 200 0.80 -0.09 10.57
CA PHE A 200 -0.68 -0.12 10.58
C PHE A 200 -1.31 0.70 9.44
N GLY A 201 -0.62 1.70 8.89
CA GLY A 201 -1.12 2.48 7.77
C GLY A 201 -1.50 1.65 6.54
N PHE A 202 -0.82 0.52 6.30
CA PHE A 202 -1.24 -0.41 5.24
C PHE A 202 -2.58 -1.09 5.52
N GLN A 203 -2.96 -1.27 6.79
CA GLN A 203 -4.30 -1.77 7.13
C GLN A 203 -5.35 -0.75 6.71
N ALA A 204 -5.21 0.49 7.18
CA ALA A 204 -6.16 1.58 6.89
C ALA A 204 -6.29 1.84 5.38
N TRP A 205 -5.17 2.09 4.68
CA TRP A 205 -5.20 2.37 3.24
C TRP A 205 -5.83 1.27 2.39
N SER A 206 -5.56 0.02 2.73
CA SER A 206 -6.01 -1.09 1.90
C SER A 206 -7.45 -1.49 2.20
N MET A 207 -7.85 -1.44 3.48
CA MET A 207 -9.21 -1.77 3.89
C MET A 207 -10.20 -0.68 3.50
N GLU A 208 -9.79 0.58 3.39
CA GLU A 208 -10.59 1.64 2.78
C GLU A 208 -11.09 1.23 1.39
N ARG A 209 -10.21 0.70 0.56
CA ARG A 209 -10.54 0.25 -0.82
C ARG A 209 -11.46 -0.97 -0.84
N VAL A 210 -11.37 -1.83 0.17
CA VAL A 210 -12.28 -2.97 0.35
C VAL A 210 -13.66 -2.47 0.80
N ALA A 211 -13.70 -1.50 1.73
CA ALA A 211 -14.91 -0.85 2.22
C ALA A 211 -15.64 -0.10 1.10
N GLU A 212 -14.92 0.66 0.27
CA GLU A 212 -15.51 1.33 -0.90
C GLU A 212 -16.09 0.33 -1.90
N LEU A 213 -15.41 -0.79 -2.18
CA LEU A 213 -15.99 -1.85 -3.02
C LEU A 213 -17.26 -2.42 -2.40
N TYR A 214 -17.23 -2.72 -1.09
CA TYR A 214 -18.39 -3.24 -0.39
C TYR A 214 -19.55 -2.26 -0.43
N GLN A 215 -19.28 -0.98 -0.22
CA GLN A 215 -20.28 0.07 -0.24
C GLN A 215 -20.93 0.22 -1.61
N GLN A 216 -20.13 0.26 -2.67
CA GLN A 216 -20.62 0.43 -4.04
C GLN A 216 -21.36 -0.79 -4.60
N THR A 217 -21.02 -2.01 -4.15
CA THR A 217 -21.47 -3.24 -4.83
C THR A 217 -22.21 -4.22 -3.93
N GLY A 218 -22.14 -4.06 -2.60
CA GLY A 218 -22.59 -5.07 -1.65
C GLY A 218 -21.80 -6.37 -1.70
N ASN A 219 -20.57 -6.37 -2.24
CA ASN A 219 -19.79 -7.60 -2.45
C ASN A 219 -19.61 -8.40 -1.15
N ALA A 220 -20.16 -9.62 -1.11
CA ALA A 220 -20.17 -10.46 0.08
C ALA A 220 -18.76 -10.93 0.52
N LYS A 221 -17.81 -11.10 -0.41
CA LYS A 221 -16.42 -11.44 -0.05
C LYS A 221 -15.74 -10.26 0.64
N ALA A 222 -15.96 -9.04 0.15
CA ALA A 222 -15.47 -7.82 0.78
C ALA A 222 -16.07 -7.66 2.19
N LYS A 223 -17.39 -7.86 2.34
CA LYS A 223 -18.07 -7.85 3.65
C LYS A 223 -17.42 -8.83 4.64
N THR A 224 -17.21 -10.09 4.24
CA THR A 224 -16.59 -11.11 5.11
C THR A 224 -15.22 -10.69 5.63
N VAL A 225 -14.41 -10.02 4.81
CA VAL A 225 -13.11 -9.50 5.25
C VAL A 225 -13.31 -8.31 6.20
N LEU A 226 -14.17 -7.36 5.84
CA LEU A 226 -14.41 -6.14 6.60
C LEU A 226 -15.00 -6.40 7.98
N ASP A 227 -16.02 -7.24 8.10
CA ASP A 227 -16.69 -7.53 9.39
C ASP A 227 -15.65 -7.87 10.46
N LYS A 228 -14.76 -8.83 10.16
CA LYS A 228 -13.73 -9.25 11.11
C LYS A 228 -12.62 -8.20 11.30
N TRP A 229 -12.27 -7.45 10.26
CA TRP A 229 -11.22 -6.44 10.36
C TRP A 229 -11.67 -5.22 11.18
N VAL A 230 -12.91 -4.76 10.97
CA VAL A 230 -13.50 -3.62 11.68
C VAL A 230 -13.61 -3.93 13.17
N ASP A 231 -14.15 -5.10 13.54
CA ASP A 231 -14.20 -5.57 14.92
C ASP A 231 -12.82 -5.53 15.58
N TRP A 232 -11.80 -6.06 14.89
CA TRP A 232 -10.43 -6.05 15.40
C TRP A 232 -9.90 -4.62 15.56
N ALA A 233 -10.02 -3.78 14.53
CA ALA A 233 -9.46 -2.43 14.55
C ALA A 233 -10.11 -1.55 15.64
N LEU A 234 -11.43 -1.66 15.81
CA LEU A 234 -12.17 -0.97 16.87
C LEU A 234 -11.71 -1.46 18.25
N SER A 235 -11.53 -2.78 18.44
CA SER A 235 -11.01 -3.34 19.69
C SER A 235 -9.58 -2.87 20.05
N LYS A 236 -8.86 -2.30 19.08
CA LYS A 236 -7.52 -1.74 19.25
C LYS A 236 -7.51 -0.22 19.13
N THR A 237 -8.65 0.44 19.24
CA THR A 237 -8.74 1.91 19.23
C THR A 237 -9.18 2.40 20.60
N THR A 238 -8.54 3.46 21.08
CA THR A 238 -8.92 4.13 22.33
C THR A 238 -9.35 5.56 22.03
N PHE A 239 -10.51 5.94 22.54
CA PHE A 239 -11.00 7.32 22.54
C PHE A 239 -11.00 7.84 23.97
N ASN A 240 -10.25 8.90 24.23
CA ASN A 240 -10.12 9.49 25.55
C ASN A 240 -11.28 10.46 25.84
N PRO A 241 -11.61 10.72 27.11
CA PRO A 241 -12.66 11.67 27.48
C PRO A 241 -12.44 13.11 26.99
N ASP A 242 -11.18 13.49 26.70
CA ASP A 242 -10.81 14.80 26.16
C ASP A 242 -10.95 14.90 24.62
N GLY A 243 -11.45 13.84 23.96
CA GLY A 243 -11.63 13.79 22.51
C GLY A 243 -10.40 13.35 21.74
N THR A 244 -9.24 13.17 22.38
CA THR A 244 -8.06 12.59 21.73
C THR A 244 -8.22 11.08 21.51
N PHE A 245 -7.42 10.52 20.60
CA PHE A 245 -7.46 9.10 20.29
C PHE A 245 -6.08 8.45 20.22
N ARG A 246 -6.07 7.13 20.30
CA ARG A 246 -4.91 6.27 20.06
C ARG A 246 -5.33 5.12 19.15
N ILE A 247 -4.65 4.99 18.02
CA ILE A 247 -4.80 3.89 17.06
C ILE A 247 -3.51 3.06 17.00
N PRO A 248 -3.54 1.81 16.52
CA PRO A 248 -2.34 1.02 16.35
C PRO A 248 -1.31 1.72 15.45
N SER A 249 -0.03 1.55 15.74
CA SER A 249 1.06 2.07 14.89
C SER A 249 1.92 0.93 14.36
N THR A 250 2.63 0.24 15.26
CA THR A 250 3.50 -0.90 14.91
C THR A 250 2.80 -2.22 15.21
N LEU A 251 2.78 -3.10 14.22
CA LEU A 251 2.24 -4.45 14.28
C LEU A 251 3.38 -5.48 14.30
N GLN A 252 3.22 -6.51 15.12
CA GLN A 252 4.11 -7.66 15.17
C GLN A 252 3.34 -8.91 14.76
N TRP A 253 3.94 -9.69 13.87
CA TRP A 253 3.33 -10.86 13.24
C TRP A 253 4.02 -12.14 13.70
N SER A 254 3.26 -13.23 13.77
CA SER A 254 3.82 -14.56 13.96
C SER A 254 2.95 -15.64 13.32
N GLY A 255 3.59 -16.77 13.01
CA GLY A 255 2.95 -17.90 12.32
C GLY A 255 2.73 -17.64 10.84
N GLN A 256 1.75 -18.30 10.25
CA GLN A 256 1.42 -18.21 8.83
C GLN A 256 -0.06 -18.58 8.61
N PRO A 257 -0.69 -18.11 7.52
CA PRO A 257 -2.03 -18.57 7.16
C PRO A 257 -2.02 -20.05 6.77
N ASP A 258 -3.18 -20.69 6.78
CA ASP A 258 -3.37 -21.99 6.14
C ASP A 258 -3.07 -21.88 4.63
N THR A 259 -2.65 -22.97 3.98
CA THR A 259 -2.50 -22.96 2.52
C THR A 259 -3.86 -22.69 1.88
N TRP A 260 -3.90 -21.73 0.94
CA TRP A 260 -5.15 -21.29 0.33
C TRP A 260 -5.86 -22.42 -0.41
N ASN A 261 -7.14 -22.57 -0.10
CA ASN A 261 -8.07 -23.42 -0.84
C ASN A 261 -9.35 -22.63 -1.09
N ALA A 262 -9.61 -22.27 -2.36
CA ALA A 262 -10.74 -21.44 -2.71
C ALA A 262 -12.11 -22.09 -2.43
N SER A 263 -12.22 -23.43 -2.44
CA SER A 263 -13.46 -24.12 -2.13
C SER A 263 -13.68 -24.34 -0.64
N SER A 264 -12.62 -24.25 0.17
CA SER A 264 -12.68 -24.38 1.63
C SER A 264 -11.58 -23.52 2.27
N PRO A 265 -11.78 -22.19 2.36
CA PRO A 265 -10.79 -21.30 2.94
C PRO A 265 -10.47 -21.67 4.39
N GLY A 266 -9.19 -21.68 4.74
CA GLY A 266 -8.72 -21.98 6.09
C GLY A 266 -9.18 -20.97 7.14
N ALA A 267 -9.09 -21.37 8.40
CA ALA A 267 -9.46 -20.53 9.55
C ALA A 267 -8.30 -19.63 10.00
N ASN A 268 -7.07 -19.90 9.55
CA ASN A 268 -5.86 -19.16 9.90
C ASN A 268 -5.61 -19.06 11.42
N SER A 269 -5.93 -20.13 12.16
CA SER A 269 -5.77 -20.17 13.63
C SER A 269 -4.31 -20.02 14.07
N GLY A 270 -3.36 -20.38 13.20
CA GLY A 270 -1.93 -20.22 13.42
C GLY A 270 -1.35 -18.85 13.03
N LEU A 271 -2.12 -17.95 12.39
CA LEU A 271 -1.66 -16.62 11.99
C LEU A 271 -2.09 -15.58 13.04
N ARG A 272 -1.11 -14.92 13.65
CA ARG A 272 -1.31 -14.03 14.80
C ARG A 272 -0.76 -12.63 14.54
N VAL A 273 -1.43 -11.63 15.09
CA VAL A 273 -0.97 -10.24 15.13
C VAL A 273 -1.04 -9.69 16.55
N THR A 274 -0.07 -8.86 16.91
CA THR A 274 -0.09 -8.05 18.13
C THR A 274 0.22 -6.59 17.80
N VAL A 275 -0.36 -5.67 18.57
CA VAL A 275 -0.08 -4.23 18.47
C VAL A 275 1.05 -3.93 19.46
N ALA A 276 2.21 -3.52 18.95
CA ALA A 276 3.39 -3.23 19.76
C ALA A 276 3.35 -1.81 20.36
N ASP A 277 2.81 -0.86 19.61
CA ASP A 277 2.66 0.52 20.04
C ASP A 277 1.46 1.21 19.36
N TYR A 278 1.16 2.41 19.84
CA TYR A 278 0.02 3.21 19.43
C TYR A 278 0.45 4.63 19.06
N THR A 279 -0.29 5.25 18.16
CA THR A 279 -0.05 6.61 17.65
C THR A 279 -1.34 7.43 17.64
N ASN A 280 -1.18 8.73 17.46
CA ASN A 280 -2.22 9.69 17.08
C ASN A 280 -1.98 10.25 15.66
N ASP A 281 -1.29 9.49 14.79
CA ASP A 281 -1.05 9.84 13.38
C ASP A 281 -2.38 10.19 12.69
N VAL A 282 -2.48 11.45 12.26
CA VAL A 282 -3.70 12.02 11.69
C VAL A 282 -3.97 11.56 10.26
N GLY A 283 -2.94 11.21 9.49
CA GLY A 283 -3.14 10.70 8.12
C GLY A 283 -3.67 9.29 8.12
N VAL A 284 -3.10 8.41 8.96
CA VAL A 284 -3.58 7.03 9.12
C VAL A 284 -4.96 7.01 9.79
N ALA A 285 -5.19 7.89 10.78
CA ALA A 285 -6.51 8.04 11.40
C ALA A 285 -7.58 8.47 10.39
N ALA A 286 -7.27 9.36 9.46
CA ALA A 286 -8.21 9.77 8.41
C ALA A 286 -8.55 8.64 7.43
N ALA A 287 -7.55 7.88 6.96
CA ALA A 287 -7.81 6.69 6.13
C ALA A 287 -8.61 5.61 6.89
N TYR A 288 -8.35 5.47 8.19
CA TYR A 288 -9.14 4.57 9.04
C TYR A 288 -10.58 5.07 9.20
N ALA A 289 -10.79 6.37 9.43
CA ALA A 289 -12.11 6.98 9.50
C ALA A 289 -12.89 6.76 8.19
N LYS A 290 -12.27 6.96 7.01
CA LYS A 290 -12.88 6.62 5.71
C LYS A 290 -13.31 5.15 5.63
N THR A 291 -12.43 4.24 6.03
CA THR A 291 -12.74 2.80 6.05
C THR A 291 -14.00 2.51 6.86
N LEU A 292 -14.09 3.08 8.07
CA LEU A 292 -15.25 2.94 8.95
C LEU A 292 -16.51 3.59 8.37
N THR A 293 -16.40 4.78 7.77
CA THR A 293 -17.51 5.49 7.11
C THR A 293 -18.11 4.65 5.98
N TYR A 294 -17.29 4.21 5.01
CA TYR A 294 -17.78 3.41 3.89
C TYR A 294 -18.35 2.06 4.33
N TYR A 295 -17.74 1.43 5.35
CA TYR A 295 -18.29 0.21 5.93
C TYR A 295 -19.66 0.45 6.55
N ALA A 296 -19.77 1.45 7.43
CA ALA A 296 -20.98 1.76 8.19
C ALA A 296 -22.15 2.16 7.30
N ASP A 297 -21.93 2.97 6.27
CA ASP A 297 -22.95 3.36 5.29
C ASP A 297 -23.65 2.12 4.69
N ARG A 298 -22.86 1.09 4.34
CA ARG A 298 -23.39 -0.12 3.72
C ARG A 298 -23.91 -1.16 4.70
N SER A 299 -23.25 -1.32 5.84
CA SER A 299 -23.59 -2.36 6.82
C SER A 299 -24.69 -1.92 7.79
N GLY A 300 -24.87 -0.62 8.00
CA GLY A 300 -25.66 -0.06 9.09
C GLY A 300 -24.96 -0.13 10.46
N ASP A 301 -23.65 -0.37 10.49
CA ASP A 301 -22.89 -0.50 11.74
C ASP A 301 -22.72 0.85 12.45
N THR A 302 -23.50 1.04 13.51
CA THR A 302 -23.49 2.29 14.29
C THR A 302 -22.24 2.49 15.14
N GLU A 303 -21.54 1.42 15.52
CA GLU A 303 -20.28 1.53 16.28
C GLU A 303 -19.18 2.07 15.37
N ALA A 304 -19.07 1.53 14.16
CA ALA A 304 -18.15 2.01 13.13
C ALA A 304 -18.45 3.47 12.75
N ALA A 305 -19.72 3.83 12.52
CA ALA A 305 -20.12 5.22 12.24
C ALA A 305 -19.72 6.18 13.36
N THR A 306 -19.95 5.79 14.62
CA THR A 306 -19.61 6.59 15.80
C THR A 306 -18.10 6.74 15.94
N ALA A 307 -17.34 5.66 15.74
CA ALA A 307 -15.89 5.69 15.82
C ALA A 307 -15.27 6.54 14.71
N ALA A 308 -15.80 6.47 13.48
CA ALA A 308 -15.39 7.36 12.38
C ALA A 308 -15.55 8.83 12.77
N LYS A 309 -16.73 9.20 13.30
CA LYS A 309 -16.98 10.57 13.76
C LYS A 309 -16.01 11.01 14.85
N LYS A 310 -15.78 10.18 15.86
CA LYS A 310 -14.84 10.49 16.95
C LYS A 310 -13.40 10.69 16.49
N LEU A 311 -12.94 9.94 15.49
CA LEU A 311 -11.62 10.16 14.89
C LEU A 311 -11.56 11.53 14.20
N LEU A 312 -12.58 11.87 13.41
CA LEU A 312 -12.67 13.14 12.69
C LEU A 312 -12.77 14.34 13.64
N ASP A 313 -13.71 14.32 14.58
CA ASP A 313 -13.89 15.34 15.62
C ASP A 313 -12.60 15.47 16.45
N GLY A 314 -12.00 14.35 16.85
CA GLY A 314 -10.76 14.34 17.64
C GLY A 314 -9.59 15.00 16.92
N MET A 315 -9.42 14.74 15.62
CA MET A 315 -8.44 15.44 14.78
C MET A 315 -8.74 16.93 14.65
N TRP A 316 -10.00 17.28 14.38
CA TRP A 316 -10.42 18.66 14.18
C TRP A 316 -10.25 19.51 15.45
N ASP A 317 -10.75 19.03 16.58
CA ASP A 317 -10.79 19.82 17.81
C ASP A 317 -9.42 19.93 18.49
N ASN A 318 -8.51 18.98 18.27
CA ASN A 318 -7.24 18.91 19.02
C ASN A 318 -5.96 19.13 18.21
N HIS A 319 -6.00 19.05 16.88
CA HIS A 319 -4.76 18.93 16.07
C HIS A 319 -4.67 19.93 14.91
N GLN A 320 -5.49 20.99 14.90
CA GLN A 320 -5.40 22.07 13.91
C GLN A 320 -4.22 23.02 14.17
N ASP A 321 -3.61 23.47 13.08
CA ASP A 321 -2.70 24.62 13.05
C ASP A 321 -2.92 25.47 11.77
N ALA A 322 -2.08 26.47 11.55
CA ALA A 322 -2.24 27.40 10.42
C ALA A 322 -2.06 26.75 9.02
N LEU A 323 -1.52 25.53 8.94
CA LEU A 323 -1.24 24.82 7.69
C LEU A 323 -2.17 23.63 7.46
N GLY A 324 -2.91 23.18 8.47
CA GLY A 324 -3.87 22.09 8.37
C GLY A 324 -4.06 21.36 9.69
N ILE A 325 -4.05 20.03 9.64
CA ILE A 325 -4.14 19.16 10.84
C ILE A 325 -2.87 18.33 10.94
N ALA A 326 -2.15 18.44 12.06
CA ALA A 326 -0.89 17.73 12.26
C ALA A 326 -0.60 17.49 13.75
N VAL A 327 0.22 16.49 14.04
CA VAL A 327 0.68 16.16 15.39
C VAL A 327 2.20 16.15 15.45
N PRO A 328 2.81 16.51 16.61
CA PRO A 328 4.23 16.31 16.81
C PRO A 328 4.61 14.83 16.78
N GLU A 329 5.66 14.48 16.05
CA GLU A 329 6.21 13.13 15.98
C GLU A 329 7.71 13.14 16.28
N ASN A 330 8.13 12.21 17.14
CA ASN A 330 9.53 12.03 17.50
C ASN A 330 10.22 11.14 16.46
N ARG A 331 11.36 11.58 15.96
CA ARG A 331 12.10 10.93 14.88
C ARG A 331 13.41 10.34 15.37
N ALA A 332 13.31 9.33 16.22
CA ALA A 332 14.47 8.63 16.75
C ALA A 332 15.29 7.97 15.63
N ASP A 333 14.64 7.61 14.52
CA ASP A 333 15.23 7.08 13.29
C ASP A 333 16.16 8.07 12.57
N TYR A 334 16.13 9.36 12.92
CA TYR A 334 17.05 10.36 12.37
C TYR A 334 18.46 10.24 12.93
N ASN A 335 18.72 9.31 13.84
CA ASN A 335 20.07 8.89 14.21
C ASN A 335 20.79 8.18 13.07
N ARG A 336 20.10 7.86 11.98
CA ARG A 336 20.66 7.22 10.78
C ARG A 336 21.18 8.23 9.75
N PHE A 337 21.13 9.53 10.02
CA PHE A 337 21.64 10.54 9.08
C PHE A 337 23.15 10.38 8.82
N ASP A 338 23.92 9.85 9.77
CA ASP A 338 25.34 9.56 9.63
C ASP A 338 25.64 8.06 9.40
N ASP A 339 24.62 7.23 9.16
CA ASP A 339 24.81 5.82 8.84
C ASP A 339 25.68 5.65 7.58
N PRO A 340 26.65 4.72 7.58
CA PRO A 340 27.40 4.36 6.38
C PRO A 340 26.48 3.83 5.28
N VAL A 341 26.70 4.28 4.05
CA VAL A 341 26.04 3.76 2.85
C VAL A 341 27.00 2.82 2.13
N TYR A 342 26.57 1.59 1.85
CA TYR A 342 27.42 0.64 1.14
C TYR A 342 27.76 1.15 -0.27
N ILE A 343 29.05 1.41 -0.49
CA ILE A 343 29.66 1.67 -1.79
C ILE A 343 30.81 0.66 -1.96
N PRO A 344 30.90 -0.07 -3.09
CA PRO A 344 31.96 -1.05 -3.29
C PRO A 344 33.36 -0.43 -3.16
N ASN A 345 34.28 -1.17 -2.53
CA ASN A 345 35.68 -0.74 -2.41
C ASN A 345 36.28 -0.43 -3.80
N GLY A 346 36.93 0.71 -3.91
CA GLY A 346 37.53 1.20 -5.16
C GLY A 346 36.56 1.89 -6.12
N TRP A 347 35.26 1.86 -5.86
CA TRP A 347 34.30 2.67 -6.61
C TRP A 347 34.31 4.11 -6.10
N THR A 348 34.37 5.07 -7.03
CA THR A 348 34.30 6.50 -6.73
C THR A 348 33.36 7.21 -7.68
N GLY A 349 32.64 8.21 -7.17
CA GLY A 349 31.78 9.08 -7.96
C GLY A 349 31.52 10.41 -7.26
N THR A 350 30.69 11.24 -7.87
CA THR A 350 30.34 12.57 -7.36
C THR A 350 28.86 12.84 -7.57
N MET A 351 28.17 13.35 -6.55
CA MET A 351 26.80 13.85 -6.65
C MET A 351 26.77 15.16 -7.46
N PRO A 352 25.62 15.60 -7.99
CA PRO A 352 25.54 16.84 -8.79
C PRO A 352 26.04 18.11 -8.07
N ASN A 353 25.93 18.16 -6.73
CA ASN A 353 26.42 19.26 -5.89
C ASN A 353 27.92 19.15 -5.53
N GLY A 354 28.63 18.10 -5.96
CA GLY A 354 30.05 17.91 -5.68
C GLY A 354 30.37 16.92 -4.55
N ASP A 355 29.36 16.40 -3.83
CA ASP A 355 29.62 15.44 -2.74
C ASP A 355 30.30 14.17 -3.25
N ALA A 356 31.37 13.75 -2.58
CA ALA A 356 32.08 12.54 -2.94
C ALA A 356 31.29 11.29 -2.56
N ILE A 357 31.23 10.34 -3.50
CA ILE A 357 30.64 9.03 -3.29
C ILE A 357 31.77 8.00 -3.30
N ASN A 358 32.05 7.37 -2.17
CA ASN A 358 33.10 6.38 -1.98
C ASN A 358 32.76 5.43 -0.81
N SER A 359 33.64 4.48 -0.49
CA SER A 359 33.41 3.45 0.55
C SER A 359 33.31 3.99 2.00
N SER A 360 33.54 5.28 2.23
CA SER A 360 33.34 5.95 3.53
C SER A 360 32.11 6.87 3.57
N SER A 361 31.34 6.95 2.47
CA SER A 361 30.16 7.80 2.40
C SER A 361 29.09 7.39 3.41
N THR A 362 28.43 8.40 3.99
CA THR A 362 27.26 8.25 4.87
C THR A 362 26.01 8.76 4.18
N PHE A 363 24.84 8.64 4.82
CA PHE A 363 23.61 9.22 4.30
C PHE A 363 23.72 10.76 4.12
N ASP A 364 24.24 11.46 5.12
CA ASP A 364 24.49 12.91 5.11
C ASP A 364 25.59 13.29 4.11
N SER A 365 26.69 12.54 4.05
CA SER A 365 27.87 12.98 3.28
C SER A 365 27.62 13.08 1.77
N ILE A 366 26.65 12.34 1.24
CA ILE A 366 26.23 12.39 -0.18
C ILE A 366 24.98 13.26 -0.40
N ARG A 367 24.56 14.00 0.63
CA ARG A 367 23.40 14.90 0.65
C ARG A 367 23.69 16.15 1.47
N SER A 368 24.88 16.73 1.30
CA SER A 368 25.37 17.83 2.14
C SER A 368 24.46 19.07 2.17
N PHE A 369 23.60 19.23 1.15
CA PHE A 369 22.57 20.26 1.10
C PHE A 369 21.61 20.23 2.31
N TYR A 370 21.48 19.10 3.03
CA TYR A 370 20.68 19.06 4.26
C TYR A 370 21.21 19.99 5.35
N LYS A 371 22.50 20.36 5.32
CA LYS A 371 23.10 21.28 6.28
C LYS A 371 22.59 22.71 6.15
N ASP A 372 22.00 23.03 5.00
CA ASP A 372 21.34 24.31 4.75
C ASP A 372 19.86 24.29 5.15
N ASP A 373 19.31 23.14 5.57
CA ASP A 373 17.92 23.03 6.01
C ASP A 373 17.72 23.81 7.34
N PRO A 374 16.69 24.65 7.46
CA PRO A 374 16.43 25.41 8.70
C PRO A 374 16.29 24.53 9.96
N ALA A 375 15.89 23.27 9.81
CA ALA A 375 15.76 22.31 10.90
C ALA A 375 17.02 21.45 11.13
N TRP A 376 18.10 21.63 10.36
CA TRP A 376 19.32 20.83 10.47
C TRP A 376 19.90 20.83 11.89
N SER A 377 19.88 21.97 12.58
CA SER A 377 20.39 22.09 13.96
C SER A 377 19.75 21.09 14.94
N LYS A 378 18.48 20.70 14.73
CA LYS A 378 17.84 19.65 15.52
C LYS A 378 18.46 18.28 15.27
N ILE A 379 18.80 17.98 14.01
CA ILE A 379 19.42 16.72 13.60
C ILE A 379 20.86 16.67 14.08
N GLU A 380 21.65 17.71 13.85
CA GLU A 380 23.04 17.82 14.28
C GLU A 380 23.17 17.67 15.80
N SER A 381 22.28 18.32 16.57
CA SER A 381 22.24 18.15 18.02
C SER A 381 21.94 16.72 18.42
N TYR A 382 21.03 16.02 17.71
CA TYR A 382 20.69 14.64 18.02
C TYR A 382 21.86 13.68 17.71
N LEU A 383 22.52 13.84 16.56
CA LEU A 383 23.71 13.07 16.18
C LEU A 383 24.87 13.27 17.17
N SER A 384 24.94 14.44 17.82
CA SER A 384 25.93 14.75 18.86
C SER A 384 25.57 14.19 20.25
N GLY A 385 24.55 13.33 20.35
CA GLY A 385 24.09 12.72 21.61
C GLY A 385 22.98 13.50 22.32
N GLY A 386 22.36 14.47 21.65
CA GLY A 386 21.22 15.24 22.16
C GLY A 386 19.90 14.44 22.21
N ALA A 387 18.81 15.15 22.51
CA ALA A 387 17.49 14.55 22.56
C ALA A 387 16.95 14.19 21.17
N VAL A 388 16.05 13.19 21.11
CA VAL A 388 15.34 12.81 19.88
C VAL A 388 14.59 14.02 19.30
N PRO A 389 14.77 14.36 18.02
CA PRO A 389 14.14 15.53 17.44
C PRO A 389 12.65 15.29 17.20
N SER A 390 11.87 16.35 17.40
CA SER A 390 10.42 16.35 17.16
C SER A 390 10.05 17.31 16.04
N PHE A 391 9.12 16.86 15.19
CA PHE A 391 8.63 17.56 14.02
C PHE A 391 7.11 17.49 13.94
N THR A 392 6.48 18.55 13.43
CA THR A 392 5.06 18.56 13.07
C THR A 392 4.99 18.63 11.56
N TYR A 393 4.72 17.50 10.89
CA TYR A 393 4.71 17.43 9.43
C TYR A 393 3.33 17.60 8.83
N HIS A 394 3.24 18.43 7.80
CA HIS A 394 2.06 18.56 6.93
C HIS A 394 2.26 17.74 5.66
N ARG A 395 2.26 16.41 5.81
CA ARG A 395 2.40 15.50 4.66
C ARG A 395 1.21 15.69 3.73
N PHE A 396 1.47 15.96 2.44
CA PHE A 396 0.40 16.19 1.45
C PHE A 396 -0.66 15.08 1.45
N TRP A 397 -0.25 13.81 1.45
CA TRP A 397 -1.18 12.69 1.44
C TRP A 397 -2.05 12.64 2.70
N ALA A 398 -1.50 13.00 3.87
CA ALA A 398 -2.23 13.00 5.13
C ALA A 398 -3.28 14.13 5.13
N GLN A 399 -2.90 15.33 4.67
CA GLN A 399 -3.85 16.44 4.54
C GLN A 399 -4.96 16.12 3.54
N ALA A 400 -4.62 15.48 2.42
CA ALA A 400 -5.61 15.03 1.44
C ALA A 400 -6.55 13.96 2.03
N ASP A 401 -6.02 12.96 2.74
CA ASP A 401 -6.85 11.93 3.38
C ASP A 401 -7.77 12.51 4.45
N ILE A 402 -7.31 13.49 5.25
CA ILE A 402 -8.15 14.18 6.24
C ILE A 402 -9.30 14.92 5.55
N ALA A 403 -9.00 15.68 4.49
CA ALA A 403 -10.02 16.41 3.74
C ALA A 403 -11.04 15.46 3.10
N LEU A 404 -10.57 14.36 2.51
CA LEU A 404 -11.44 13.33 1.93
C LEU A 404 -12.27 12.62 3.00
N ALA A 405 -11.69 12.32 4.18
CA ALA A 405 -12.41 11.64 5.26
C ALA A 405 -13.57 12.48 5.80
N MET A 406 -13.35 13.79 5.96
CA MET A 406 -14.41 14.74 6.32
C MET A 406 -15.50 14.77 5.24
N GLY A 407 -15.11 14.85 3.96
CA GLY A 407 -16.04 14.84 2.84
C GLY A 407 -16.87 13.57 2.74
N SER A 408 -16.24 12.39 2.82
CA SER A 408 -16.92 11.10 2.76
C SER A 408 -17.88 10.90 3.93
N TYR A 409 -17.53 11.37 5.13
CA TYR A 409 -18.44 11.28 6.28
C TYR A 409 -19.72 12.10 6.04
N ALA A 410 -19.56 13.36 5.62
CA ALA A 410 -20.69 14.24 5.32
C ALA A 410 -21.52 13.75 4.12
N GLU A 411 -20.91 13.08 3.14
CA GLU A 411 -21.63 12.53 1.98
C GLU A 411 -22.49 11.32 2.34
N LEU A 412 -22.02 10.47 3.28
CA LEU A 412 -22.57 9.13 3.47
C LEU A 412 -23.35 8.95 4.78
N LEU A 413 -23.01 9.71 5.83
CA LEU A 413 -23.56 9.50 7.18
C LEU A 413 -24.28 10.74 7.75
N GLU A 414 -24.40 11.82 6.97
CA GLU A 414 -25.22 13.00 7.27
C GLU A 414 -26.20 13.27 6.13
#